data_AF-A0A8H8DKI1-F1
#
_entry.id   AF-A0A8H8DKI1-F1
#
_cell.length_a   1.000
_cell.length_b   1.000
_cell.length_c   1.000
_cell.angle_alpha   90.00
_cell.angle_beta   90.00
_cell.angle_gamma   90.00
#
_symmetry.space_group_name_H-M   'P 1'
#
loop_
_entity.id
_entity.type
_entity.pdbx_description
1 polymer ?
#
loop_
_entity_poly.entity_id
_entity_poly.type
_entity_poly.pdbx_seq_one_letter_code
_entity_poly.pdbx_strand_id
1 'polypeptide(L)'
;MFKGIKKIVQERDLWDPKLRLDCKKEEHEGACCATNILGTQPDFAEQCTAIVTEVEKRGHVFMLYHKHHCESDFIERFWGAAKRQARQQCDY
;
A
#
# COMPACT_ATOMS: atom_id res chain seq x y z
N MET A 1 -4.16 0.95 -22.71
CA MET A 1 -5.62 1.12 -22.47
C MET A 1 -5.92 0.51 -21.09
N PHE A 2 -6.50 1.27 -20.16
CA PHE A 2 -6.85 0.76 -18.84
C PHE A 2 -8.05 -0.18 -18.95
N LYS A 3 -7.93 -1.41 -18.44
CA LYS A 3 -9.06 -2.36 -18.34
C LYS A 3 -9.72 -2.17 -16.97
N GLY A 4 -11.05 -2.14 -16.94
CA GLY A 4 -11.79 -2.12 -15.67
C GLY A 4 -11.77 -3.48 -14.98
N ILE A 5 -11.90 -3.49 -13.65
CA ILE A 5 -11.90 -4.69 -12.79
C ILE A 5 -12.86 -5.76 -13.32
N LYS A 6 -14.09 -5.39 -13.68
CA LYS A 6 -15.08 -6.33 -14.24
C LYS A 6 -14.54 -7.11 -15.44
N LYS A 7 -13.87 -6.42 -16.37
CA LYS A 7 -13.32 -7.04 -17.58
C LYS A 7 -12.17 -7.98 -17.23
N ILE A 8 -11.32 -7.61 -16.27
CA ILE A 8 -10.19 -8.45 -15.82
C ILE A 8 -10.71 -9.71 -15.13
N VAL A 9 -11.74 -9.60 -14.29
CA VAL A 9 -12.37 -10.75 -13.61
C VAL A 9 -13.05 -11.69 -14.62
N GLN A 10 -13.71 -11.13 -15.64
CA GLN A 10 -14.31 -11.90 -16.73
C GLN A 10 -13.27 -12.63 -17.58
N GLU A 11 -12.15 -11.98 -17.91
CA GLU A 11 -11.03 -12.59 -18.65
C GLU A 11 -10.36 -13.74 -17.88
N ARG A 12 -10.62 -13.86 -16.57
CA ARG A 12 -10.09 -14.91 -15.69
C ARG A 12 -11.13 -15.97 -15.30
N ASP A 13 -12.33 -15.92 -15.88
CA ASP A 13 -13.44 -16.85 -15.57
C ASP A 13 -13.89 -16.85 -14.09
N LEU A 14 -13.70 -15.73 -13.39
CA LEU A 14 -14.07 -15.57 -11.96
C LEU A 14 -15.29 -14.67 -11.75
N TRP A 15 -15.98 -14.30 -12.83
CA TRP A 15 -17.10 -13.37 -12.78
C TRP A 15 -18.40 -14.08 -12.39
N ASP A 16 -19.00 -13.68 -11.28
CA ASP A 16 -20.36 -14.06 -10.89
C ASP A 16 -21.31 -12.86 -11.07
N PRO A 17 -22.51 -13.01 -11.68
CA PRO A 17 -23.50 -11.94 -11.79
C PRO A 17 -23.94 -11.30 -10.46
N LYS A 18 -23.83 -12.02 -9.34
CA LYS A 18 -24.14 -11.54 -7.99
C LYS A 18 -22.96 -10.83 -7.33
N LEU A 19 -21.79 -10.84 -7.97
CA LEU A 19 -20.56 -10.26 -7.46
C LEU A 19 -20.65 -8.73 -7.45
N ARG A 20 -20.34 -8.15 -6.31
CA ARG A 20 -20.21 -6.70 -6.16
C ARG A 20 -18.78 -6.28 -6.49
N LEU A 21 -18.60 -5.03 -6.94
CA LEU A 21 -17.27 -4.48 -7.19
C LEU A 21 -16.45 -4.45 -5.88
N ASP A 22 -16.97 -3.76 -4.87
CA ASP A 22 -16.39 -3.65 -3.54
C ASP A 22 -17.39 -4.06 -2.45
N CYS A 23 -16.91 -4.71 -1.40
CA CYS A 23 -17.66 -4.94 -0.17
C CYS A 23 -17.16 -3.95 0.91
N LYS A 24 -18.05 -3.22 1.59
CA LYS A 24 -17.69 -2.19 2.60
C LYS A 24 -17.12 -2.77 3.91
N LYS A 25 -16.71 -4.03 3.92
CA LYS A 25 -16.21 -4.70 5.11
C LYS A 25 -14.70 -4.50 5.20
N GLU A 26 -14.19 -4.26 6.40
CA GLU A 26 -12.74 -4.17 6.66
C GLU A 26 -12.08 -5.55 6.59
N GLU A 27 -12.79 -6.60 7.02
CA GLU A 27 -12.37 -7.99 6.85
C GLU A 27 -13.16 -8.68 5.73
N HIS A 28 -12.41 -9.31 4.83
CA HIS A 28 -12.94 -10.10 3.74
C HIS A 28 -12.81 -11.59 4.04
N GLU A 29 -13.92 -12.25 4.36
CA GLU A 29 -13.98 -13.71 4.43
C GLU A 29 -14.18 -14.28 3.01
N GLY A 30 -13.14 -14.90 2.46
CA GLY A 30 -13.19 -15.53 1.13
C GLY A 30 -13.54 -14.56 -0.01
N ALA A 31 -14.17 -15.07 -1.06
CA ALA A 31 -14.49 -14.31 -2.28
C ALA A 31 -15.70 -13.36 -2.12
N CYS A 32 -15.61 -12.29 -1.32
CA CYS A 32 -16.75 -11.37 -1.05
C CYS A 32 -17.08 -10.42 -2.24
N CYS A 33 -16.08 -9.94 -2.98
CA CYS A 33 -16.22 -8.92 -4.02
C CYS A 33 -15.13 -9.06 -5.09
N ALA A 34 -15.33 -8.42 -6.23
CA ALA A 34 -14.40 -8.46 -7.35
C ALA A 34 -13.01 -7.94 -6.97
N THR A 35 -12.93 -6.89 -6.17
CA THR A 35 -11.65 -6.36 -5.66
C THR A 35 -10.92 -7.37 -4.78
N ASN A 36 -11.61 -8.02 -3.84
CA ASN A 36 -10.98 -9.00 -2.97
C ASN A 36 -10.53 -10.23 -3.76
N ILE A 37 -11.37 -10.73 -4.68
CA ILE A 37 -11.03 -11.87 -5.53
C ILE A 37 -9.76 -11.58 -6.33
N LEU A 38 -9.66 -10.41 -6.96
CA LEU A 38 -8.44 -10.02 -7.67
C LEU A 38 -7.26 -9.86 -6.72
N GLY A 39 -7.44 -9.21 -5.57
CA GLY A 39 -6.38 -9.01 -4.58
C GLY A 39 -5.81 -10.31 -4.02
N THR A 40 -6.62 -11.37 -3.91
CA THR A 40 -6.17 -12.70 -3.47
C THR A 40 -5.46 -13.53 -4.55
N GLN A 41 -5.49 -13.09 -5.81
CA GLN A 41 -4.77 -13.82 -6.85
C GLN A 41 -3.26 -13.66 -6.70
N PRO A 42 -2.47 -14.70 -7.01
CA PRO A 42 -1.04 -14.72 -6.74
C PRO A 42 -0.31 -13.57 -7.42
N ASP A 43 -0.69 -13.22 -8.65
CA ASP A 43 -0.05 -12.14 -9.39
C ASP A 43 -0.29 -10.75 -8.78
N PHE A 44 -1.41 -10.54 -8.09
CA PHE A 44 -1.70 -9.31 -7.36
C PHE A 44 -1.16 -9.33 -5.93
N ALA A 45 -1.28 -10.47 -5.24
CA ALA A 45 -0.82 -10.65 -3.87
C ALA A 45 0.71 -10.57 -3.77
N GLU A 46 1.42 -11.11 -4.77
CA GLU A 46 2.89 -11.08 -4.84
C GLU A 46 3.42 -9.83 -5.56
N GLN A 47 2.53 -8.97 -6.08
CA GLN A 47 2.95 -7.79 -6.82
C GLN A 47 3.67 -6.79 -5.90
N CYS A 48 4.98 -6.67 -6.07
CA CYS A 48 5.75 -5.60 -5.46
C CYS A 48 5.39 -4.25 -6.11
N THR A 49 5.31 -3.20 -5.30
CA THR A 49 5.10 -1.85 -5.85
C THR A 49 6.31 -1.41 -6.65
N ALA A 50 6.10 -0.60 -7.69
CA ALA A 50 7.19 -0.09 -8.53
C ALA A 50 8.28 0.63 -7.71
N ILE A 51 7.91 1.28 -6.61
CA ILE A 51 8.84 1.96 -5.70
C ILE A 51 9.71 0.95 -4.96
N VAL A 52 9.11 -0.09 -4.37
CA VAL A 52 9.86 -1.16 -3.68
C VAL A 52 10.87 -1.77 -4.64
N THR A 53 10.43 -2.16 -5.84
CA THR A 53 11.29 -2.79 -6.83
C THR A 53 12.45 -1.90 -7.25
N GLU A 54 12.22 -0.60 -7.49
CA GLU A 54 13.30 0.31 -7.91
C GLU A 54 14.29 0.60 -6.77
N VAL A 55 13.82 0.70 -5.52
CA VAL A 55 14.65 0.90 -4.33
C VAL A 55 15.55 -0.32 -4.11
N GLU A 56 14.98 -1.52 -4.13
CA GLU A 56 15.73 -2.77 -3.95
C GLU A 56 16.70 -3.03 -5.11
N LYS A 57 16.29 -2.73 -6.35
CA LYS A 57 17.16 -2.84 -7.53
C LYS A 57 18.41 -1.96 -7.43
N ARG A 58 18.33 -0.83 -6.72
CA ARG A 58 19.49 0.04 -6.43
C ARG A 58 20.32 -0.40 -5.23
N GLY A 59 19.96 -1.53 -4.59
CA GLY A 59 20.66 -2.07 -3.42
C GLY A 59 20.27 -1.37 -2.11
N HIS A 60 19.16 -0.65 -2.08
CA HIS A 60 18.66 -0.01 -0.86
C HIS A 60 17.61 -0.88 -0.17
N VAL A 61 17.51 -0.75 1.15
CA VAL A 61 16.48 -1.43 1.95
C VAL A 61 15.21 -0.57 1.96
N PHE A 62 14.08 -1.15 1.57
CA PHE A 62 12.78 -0.52 1.69
C PHE A 62 12.13 -0.88 3.03
N MET A 63 12.00 0.10 3.93
CA MET A 63 11.40 -0.08 5.25
C MET A 63 9.98 0.48 5.27
N LEU A 64 9.00 -0.37 5.60
CA LEU A 64 7.61 0.04 5.83
C LEU A 64 7.37 0.30 7.32
N TYR A 65 6.90 1.48 7.65
CA TYR A 65 6.51 1.86 9.00
C TYR A 65 4.98 1.76 9.16
N HIS A 66 4.53 1.43 10.38
CA HIS A 66 3.11 1.43 10.68
C HIS A 66 2.55 2.85 10.59
N LYS A 67 1.36 2.97 10.00
CA LYS A 67 0.63 4.23 9.93
C LYS A 67 0.28 4.67 11.36
N HIS A 68 0.45 5.96 11.64
CA HIS A 68 0.14 6.60 12.94
C HIS A 68 1.09 6.27 14.10
N HIS A 69 2.25 5.65 13.83
CA HIS A 69 3.29 5.38 14.82
C HIS A 69 4.57 6.15 14.50
N CYS A 70 4.51 7.48 14.60
CA CYS A 70 5.64 8.36 14.28
C CYS A 70 6.84 8.17 15.22
N GLU A 71 6.64 7.61 16.40
CA GLU A 71 7.69 7.24 17.36
C GLU A 71 8.66 6.18 16.82
N SER A 72 8.21 5.37 15.86
CA SER A 72 8.99 4.31 15.24
C SER A 72 9.81 4.80 14.04
N ASP A 73 9.54 6.00 13.54
CA ASP A 73 10.27 6.58 12.42
C ASP A 73 11.49 7.36 12.91
N PHE A 74 12.67 6.91 12.49
CA PHE A 74 13.94 7.56 12.80
C PHE A 74 13.97 9.02 12.31
N ILE A 75 13.35 9.30 11.15
CA ILE A 75 13.43 10.62 10.54
C ILE A 75 12.74 11.68 11.41
N GLU A 76 11.65 11.32 12.09
CA GLU A 76 10.90 12.22 12.97
C GLU A 76 11.73 12.63 14.19
N ARG A 77 12.51 11.70 14.74
CA ARG A 77 13.44 12.00 15.85
C ARG A 77 14.52 12.97 15.40
N PHE A 78 15.09 12.78 14.21
CA PHE A 78 16.09 13.67 13.64
C PHE A 78 15.51 15.08 13.42
N TRP A 79 14.35 15.19 12.78
CA TRP A 79 13.67 16.46 12.57
C TRP A 79 13.31 17.15 13.87
N GLY A 80 12.88 16.42 14.90
CA GLY A 80 12.63 16.96 16.23
C GLY A 80 13.85 17.63 16.85
N ALA A 81 15.01 16.96 16.78
CA ALA A 81 16.27 17.49 17.27
C ALA A 81 16.74 18.72 16.48
N ALA A 82 16.69 18.64 15.15
CA ALA A 82 17.06 19.74 14.26
C ALA A 82 16.18 20.99 14.51
N LYS A 83 14.87 20.81 14.64
CA LYS A 83 13.94 21.90 14.99
C LYS A 83 14.24 22.51 16.35
N ARG A 84 14.58 21.70 17.36
CA ARG A 84 14.96 22.20 18.69
C ARG A 84 16.22 23.05 18.61
N GLN A 85 17.24 22.57 17.92
CA GLN A 85 18.49 23.31 17.74
C GLN A 85 18.26 24.64 17.02
N ALA A 86 17.51 24.62 15.92
CA ALA A 86 17.18 25.83 15.16
C ALA A 86 16.48 26.87 16.05
N ARG A 87 15.49 26.47 16.86
CA ARG A 87 14.80 27.38 17.80
C ARG A 87 15.70 27.95 18.90
N GLN A 88 16.76 27.24 19.28
CA GLN A 88 17.71 27.71 20.30
C GLN A 88 18.77 28.65 19.73
N GLN A 89 19.07 28.53 18.43
CA GLN A 89 20.20 29.21 17.78
C GLN A 89 19.76 30.30 16.79
N CYS A 90 18.49 30.32 16.37
CA CYS A 90 17.95 31.31 15.45
C CYS A 90 16.92 32.20 16.15
N ASP A 91 17.12 33.51 16.02
CA ASP A 91 16.32 34.56 16.66
C ASP A 91 15.17 35.03 15.73
N TYR A 92 14.39 34.07 15.21
CA TYR A 92 13.30 34.37 14.26
C TYR A 92 12.12 35.09 14.92
#